data_AF-A0A7K1Z6F3-F1
#
_entry.id   AF-A0A7K1Z6F3-F1
#
_cell.length_a   1.000
_cell.length_b   1.000
_cell.length_c   1.000
_cell.angle_alpha   90.00
_cell.angle_beta   90.00
_cell.angle_gamma   90.00
#
_symmetry.space_group_name_H-M   'P 1'
#
loop_
_entity.id
_entity.type
_entity.pdbx_description
1 polymer ?
#
loop_
_entity_poly.entity_id
_entity_poly.type
_entity_poly.pdbx_seq_one_letter_code
_entity_poly.pdbx_strand_id
1 'polypeptide(L)'
;MGFKEDADFARFVSVGAVGTAAVADCLSAKFAHRPIELERYAMANKVWQTKIKRLRLPDLLCVRCGLRVESRAKSKLKIMLSHSNVPGRQWDAGGMRDKDLFAFLLADIDQDPPRCGPVIFFSTEALRSSVANAKRSDPKAASEGSEVTLTWPCWVPTKRGRFVEVDDEGRIVFKGADGRVQRYWQWKKWTDQKSVYSKPGEHFQGGDKVLAGVVEHEPSPMCPGDSWDLVAALNSSDDVEKYSAVKAVGALGHRGHTDVLNRVSEDGLVDWRIRLEARVSLARLQPDHWVSKIMKEITDPTTGVDQQMETVLAISELSHDAAADALAEVAAQSSLPSELRAAAAWGLGQGASKRPELLLDRFVDPESLVSLHAISAVDEMSSELLSKLVAWLAAGDAIRAPAAAQLLQRHRCVGALLDAAETDGNSRLLALRALGELPPALVRSLAGSRLSPDIEDALLPMWLGQEDWLRQDGKEGLDALDVQKLRFH
;
A
#
# COMPACT_ATOMS: atom_id res chain seq x y z
N MET A 1 9.57 16.47 -13.56
CA MET A 1 8.60 15.53 -12.95
C MET A 1 7.51 16.37 -12.31
N GLY A 2 6.26 16.16 -12.72
CA GLY A 2 5.14 16.90 -12.15
C GLY A 2 4.66 16.19 -10.90
N PHE A 3 4.96 16.73 -9.71
CA PHE A 3 4.56 16.17 -8.42
C PHE A 3 3.05 15.83 -8.31
N LYS A 4 2.21 16.51 -9.10
CA LYS A 4 0.77 16.26 -9.19
C LYS A 4 0.43 14.91 -9.83
N GLU A 5 1.13 14.51 -10.89
CA GLU A 5 0.91 13.20 -11.54
C GLU A 5 1.36 12.05 -10.62
N ASP A 6 2.45 12.26 -9.88
CA ASP A 6 2.96 11.29 -8.90
C ASP A 6 2.01 11.16 -7.69
N ALA A 7 1.36 12.25 -7.26
CA ALA A 7 0.39 12.24 -6.16
C ALA A 7 -0.91 11.50 -6.53
N ASP A 8 -1.46 11.74 -7.73
CA ASP A 8 -2.65 11.02 -8.20
C ASP A 8 -2.35 9.53 -8.40
N PHE A 9 -1.16 9.19 -8.91
CA PHE A 9 -0.74 7.80 -9.02
C PHE A 9 -0.55 7.14 -7.65
N ALA A 10 0.11 7.80 -6.70
CA ALA A 10 0.26 7.32 -5.33
C ALA A 10 -1.09 7.11 -4.65
N ARG A 11 -2.07 7.98 -4.92
CA ARG A 11 -3.45 7.84 -4.47
C ARG A 11 -4.09 6.56 -5.02
N PHE A 12 -3.98 6.26 -6.31
CA PHE A 12 -4.52 5.03 -6.89
C PHE A 12 -3.89 3.76 -6.30
N VAL A 13 -2.56 3.74 -6.12
CA VAL A 13 -1.86 2.61 -5.51
C VAL A 13 -2.30 2.43 -4.04
N SER A 14 -2.51 3.53 -3.33
CA SER A 14 -2.97 3.50 -1.92
C SER A 14 -4.36 2.89 -1.77
N VAL A 15 -5.28 3.11 -2.73
CA VAL A 15 -6.60 2.42 -2.75
C VAL A 15 -6.42 0.91 -2.79
N GLY A 16 -5.48 0.42 -3.61
CA GLY A 16 -5.14 -1.00 -3.70
C GLY A 16 -4.63 -1.54 -2.37
N ALA A 17 -3.56 -0.93 -1.84
CA ALA A 17 -2.91 -1.34 -0.58
C ALA A 17 -3.88 -1.40 0.60
N VAL A 18 -4.63 -0.31 0.83
CA VAL A 18 -5.65 -0.20 1.89
C VAL A 18 -6.71 -1.28 1.73
N GLY A 19 -7.16 -1.52 0.50
CA GLY A 19 -8.17 -2.53 0.27
C GLY A 19 -7.66 -3.96 0.45
N THR A 20 -6.44 -4.27 0.02
CA THR A 20 -5.80 -5.57 0.25
C THR A 20 -5.61 -5.84 1.74
N ALA A 21 -5.18 -4.86 2.52
CA ALA A 21 -5.09 -4.96 3.98
C ALA A 21 -6.46 -5.30 4.59
N ALA A 22 -7.52 -4.59 4.20
CA ALA A 22 -8.87 -4.87 4.67
C ALA A 22 -9.39 -6.27 4.25
N VAL A 23 -8.99 -6.78 3.08
CA VAL A 23 -9.29 -8.15 2.64
C VAL A 23 -8.56 -9.17 3.51
N ALA A 24 -7.26 -8.97 3.78
CA ALA A 24 -6.49 -9.83 4.67
C ALA A 24 -7.09 -9.88 6.09
N ASP A 25 -7.45 -8.72 6.65
CA ASP A 25 -8.12 -8.63 7.95
C ASP A 25 -9.46 -9.37 7.95
N CYS A 26 -10.26 -9.22 6.89
CA CYS A 26 -11.52 -9.92 6.74
C CYS A 26 -11.33 -11.46 6.70
N LEU A 27 -10.38 -11.94 5.89
CA LEU A 27 -10.03 -13.36 5.77
C LEU A 27 -9.56 -13.95 7.11
N SER A 28 -8.74 -13.21 7.84
CA SER A 28 -8.23 -13.62 9.16
C SER A 28 -9.33 -13.62 10.22
N ALA A 29 -9.98 -12.46 10.43
CA ALA A 29 -10.90 -12.25 11.53
C ALA A 29 -12.25 -12.98 11.38
N LYS A 30 -12.73 -13.17 10.14
CA LYS A 30 -14.06 -13.77 9.89
C LYS A 30 -14.02 -15.20 9.36
N PHE A 31 -12.95 -15.57 8.66
CA PHE A 31 -12.88 -16.84 7.93
C PHE A 31 -11.72 -17.74 8.35
N ALA A 32 -11.00 -17.38 9.43
CA ALA A 32 -9.94 -18.17 10.06
C ALA A 32 -8.74 -18.51 9.14
N HIS A 33 -8.53 -17.72 8.09
CA HIS A 33 -7.34 -17.81 7.26
C HIS A 33 -6.13 -17.19 7.94
N ARG A 34 -4.93 -17.53 7.47
CA ARG A 34 -3.69 -16.87 7.84
C ARG A 34 -3.07 -16.25 6.58
N PRO A 35 -3.58 -15.11 6.10
CA PRO A 35 -3.09 -14.50 4.88
C PRO A 35 -1.70 -13.90 5.08
N ILE A 36 -0.88 -13.98 4.03
CA ILE A 36 0.36 -13.23 3.84
C ILE A 36 0.32 -12.57 2.47
N GLU A 37 1.11 -11.51 2.27
CA GLU A 37 1.35 -10.95 0.93
C GLU A 37 2.02 -11.99 0.05
N LEU A 38 1.34 -12.41 -1.01
CA LEU A 38 1.96 -13.23 -2.04
C LEU A 38 2.69 -12.35 -3.03
N GLU A 39 1.99 -11.35 -3.60
CA GLU A 39 2.63 -10.22 -4.25
C GLU A 39 3.20 -9.26 -3.19
N ARG A 40 4.52 -9.06 -3.24
CA ARG A 40 5.28 -8.20 -2.32
C ARG A 40 4.74 -6.77 -2.34
N TYR A 41 4.49 -6.17 -1.17
CA TYR A 41 3.89 -4.83 -1.01
C TYR A 41 2.44 -4.70 -1.52
N ALA A 42 1.67 -5.79 -1.65
CA ALA A 42 0.25 -5.69 -2.00
C ALA A 42 -0.62 -4.95 -0.96
N MET A 43 -0.18 -4.85 0.30
CA MET A 43 -0.81 -4.17 1.44
C MET A 43 -0.11 -2.86 1.83
N ALA A 44 0.94 -2.45 1.14
CA ALA A 44 1.72 -1.27 1.48
C ALA A 44 1.94 -0.36 0.28
N ASN A 45 1.81 0.95 0.48
CA ASN A 45 1.85 1.94 -0.58
C ASN A 45 3.24 2.56 -0.70
N LYS A 46 4.03 2.10 -1.67
CA LYS A 46 5.15 2.90 -2.15
C LYS A 46 5.32 2.77 -3.66
N VAL A 47 5.44 3.91 -4.32
CA VAL A 47 5.71 4.01 -5.74
C VAL A 47 7.20 4.19 -5.96
N TRP A 48 7.77 3.28 -6.74
CA TRP A 48 9.14 3.36 -7.25
C TRP A 48 9.10 3.79 -8.72
N GLN A 49 10.10 4.55 -9.17
CA GLN A 49 10.28 4.88 -10.58
C GLN A 49 10.66 3.64 -11.39
N THR A 50 11.52 2.79 -10.83
CA THR A 50 11.86 1.48 -11.38
C THR A 50 10.63 0.57 -11.36
N LYS A 51 10.07 0.31 -12.54
CA LYS A 51 8.94 -0.63 -12.72
C LYS A 51 9.45 -2.05 -12.84
N ILE A 52 9.43 -2.79 -11.73
CA ILE A 52 9.86 -4.18 -11.68
C ILE A 52 8.85 -5.07 -12.40
N LYS A 53 9.30 -5.87 -13.37
CA LYS A 53 8.47 -6.91 -14.00
C LYS A 53 8.34 -8.13 -13.10
N ARG A 54 7.35 -8.11 -12.21
CA ARG A 54 7.07 -9.23 -11.31
C ARG A 54 6.43 -10.41 -12.01
N LEU A 55 6.52 -11.57 -11.37
CA LEU A 55 5.62 -12.68 -11.70
C LEU A 55 4.20 -12.17 -11.47
N ARG A 56 3.29 -12.54 -12.37
CA ARG A 56 1.89 -12.19 -12.16
C ARG A 56 1.33 -13.13 -11.11
N LEU A 57 1.17 -12.60 -9.90
CA LEU A 57 0.75 -13.33 -8.72
C LEU A 57 -0.56 -12.74 -8.19
N PRO A 58 -1.36 -13.52 -7.47
CA PRO A 58 -2.41 -12.98 -6.64
C PRO A 58 -1.84 -12.14 -5.49
N ASP A 59 -2.59 -11.16 -5.01
CA ASP A 59 -2.15 -10.30 -3.90
C ASP A 59 -1.83 -11.09 -2.61
N LEU A 60 -2.70 -12.03 -2.23
CA LEU A 60 -2.65 -12.71 -0.93
C LEU A 60 -2.59 -14.24 -1.07
N LEU A 61 -1.94 -14.88 -0.10
CA LEU A 61 -1.91 -16.34 0.07
C LEU A 61 -2.23 -16.71 1.53
N CYS A 62 -3.16 -17.63 1.74
CA CYS A 62 -3.33 -18.27 3.05
C CYS A 62 -2.33 -19.41 3.21
N VAL A 63 -1.42 -19.29 4.18
CA VAL A 63 -0.37 -20.30 4.40
C VAL A 63 -0.88 -21.64 4.92
N ARG A 64 -2.13 -21.71 5.40
CA ARG A 64 -2.72 -22.95 5.96
C ARG A 64 -3.33 -23.85 4.88
N CYS A 65 -4.19 -23.27 4.05
CA CYS A 65 -4.96 -24.01 3.04
C CYS A 65 -4.49 -23.74 1.61
N GLY A 66 -3.49 -22.87 1.43
CA GLY A 66 -2.96 -22.48 0.14
C GLY A 66 -3.89 -21.59 -0.68
N LEU A 67 -5.02 -21.13 -0.14
CA LEU A 67 -5.98 -20.27 -0.86
C LEU A 67 -5.30 -18.99 -1.33
N ARG A 68 -5.45 -18.65 -2.60
CA ARG A 68 -4.95 -17.39 -3.15
C ARG A 68 -6.10 -16.42 -3.35
N VAL A 69 -5.86 -15.14 -3.10
CA VAL A 69 -6.88 -14.11 -3.19
C VAL A 69 -6.32 -12.89 -3.90
N GLU A 70 -7.01 -12.45 -4.96
CA GLU A 70 -6.76 -11.19 -5.64
C GLU A 70 -7.69 -10.11 -5.09
N SER A 71 -7.12 -9.02 -4.58
CA SER A 71 -7.85 -7.87 -4.07
C SER A 71 -8.21 -6.90 -5.20
N ARG A 72 -9.47 -6.45 -5.18
CA ARG A 72 -10.04 -5.51 -6.15
C ARG A 72 -10.77 -4.40 -5.44
N ALA A 73 -9.97 -3.58 -4.77
CA ALA A 73 -10.40 -2.33 -4.16
C ALA A 73 -10.71 -1.27 -5.23
N LYS A 74 -11.82 -0.55 -5.07
CA LYS A 74 -12.23 0.53 -5.97
C LYS A 74 -12.78 1.70 -5.17
N SER A 75 -12.55 2.93 -5.63
CA SER A 75 -13.25 4.13 -5.11
C SER A 75 -14.73 4.16 -5.50
N LYS A 76 -15.12 3.39 -6.53
CA LYS A 76 -16.51 3.12 -6.91
C LYS A 76 -16.68 1.61 -7.08
N LEU A 77 -17.32 0.98 -6.09
CA LEU A 77 -17.48 -0.47 -6.05
C LEU A 77 -18.26 -1.00 -7.27
N LYS A 78 -17.65 -1.96 -7.99
CA LYS A 78 -18.21 -2.72 -9.11
C LYS A 78 -17.49 -4.07 -9.20
N ILE A 79 -18.13 -5.06 -9.82
CA ILE A 79 -17.46 -6.31 -10.22
C ILE A 79 -16.74 -6.05 -11.55
N MET A 80 -15.47 -5.67 -11.47
CA MET A 80 -14.72 -5.11 -12.59
C MET A 80 -13.25 -5.54 -12.57
N LEU A 81 -12.75 -6.06 -13.68
CA LEU A 81 -11.38 -6.55 -13.83
C LEU A 81 -10.72 -6.00 -15.11
N SER A 82 -9.43 -5.68 -15.00
CA SER A 82 -8.61 -5.35 -16.18
C SER A 82 -8.35 -6.62 -17.00
N HIS A 83 -8.42 -6.50 -18.32
CA HIS A 83 -8.27 -7.63 -19.24
C HIS A 83 -7.48 -7.22 -20.49
N SER A 84 -6.66 -8.14 -20.98
CA SER A 84 -5.97 -8.03 -22.26
C SER A 84 -6.14 -9.31 -23.06
N ASN A 85 -6.19 -9.17 -24.39
CA ASN A 85 -6.17 -10.30 -25.31
C ASN A 85 -4.75 -10.86 -25.51
N VAL A 86 -3.73 -10.18 -25.01
CA VAL A 86 -2.34 -10.65 -25.09
C VAL A 86 -2.18 -11.89 -24.21
N PRO A 87 -1.64 -13.01 -24.73
CA PRO A 87 -1.38 -14.21 -23.93
C PRO A 87 -0.59 -13.92 -22.66
N GLY A 88 -1.03 -14.47 -21.53
CA GLY A 88 -0.46 -14.21 -20.20
C GLY A 88 -0.90 -12.88 -19.58
N ARG A 89 -1.71 -12.08 -20.28
CA ARG A 89 -2.26 -10.80 -19.79
C ARG A 89 -3.78 -10.81 -19.63
N GLN A 90 -4.44 -11.94 -19.78
CA GLN A 90 -5.88 -12.09 -19.50
C GLN A 90 -6.20 -11.76 -18.04
N TRP A 91 -7.48 -11.55 -17.70
CA TRP A 91 -7.86 -11.10 -16.35
C TRP A 91 -7.59 -12.17 -15.29
N ASP A 92 -7.70 -13.43 -15.70
CA ASP A 92 -7.46 -14.65 -14.93
C ASP A 92 -6.08 -15.28 -15.21
N ALA A 93 -5.24 -14.59 -15.99
CA ALA A 93 -3.82 -14.94 -16.08
C ALA A 93 -3.11 -14.60 -14.76
N GLY A 94 -2.08 -15.36 -14.39
CA GLY A 94 -1.39 -15.23 -13.10
C GLY A 94 -1.58 -16.43 -12.16
N GLY A 95 -1.96 -17.59 -12.70
CA GLY A 95 -2.00 -18.84 -11.94
C GLY A 95 -3.22 -19.03 -11.04
N MET A 96 -4.24 -18.17 -11.10
CA MET A 96 -5.48 -18.34 -10.32
C MET A 96 -6.18 -19.67 -10.64
N ARG A 97 -6.31 -20.54 -9.64
CA ARG A 97 -7.07 -21.79 -9.71
C ARG A 97 -8.56 -21.51 -9.55
N ASP A 98 -9.40 -22.45 -9.95
CA ASP A 98 -10.85 -22.33 -9.88
C ASP A 98 -11.38 -21.96 -8.48
N LYS A 99 -10.77 -22.53 -7.43
CA LYS A 99 -11.09 -22.25 -6.02
C LYS A 99 -10.52 -20.94 -5.46
N ASP A 100 -9.59 -20.31 -6.16
CA ASP A 100 -8.99 -19.04 -5.69
C ASP A 100 -9.99 -17.90 -5.86
N LEU A 101 -9.89 -16.87 -5.02
CA LEU A 101 -10.94 -15.85 -4.90
C LEU A 101 -10.51 -14.49 -5.45
N PHE A 102 -11.48 -13.77 -6.00
CA PHE A 102 -11.39 -12.34 -6.19
C PHE A 102 -12.23 -11.66 -5.10
N ALA A 103 -11.60 -10.74 -4.36
CA ALA A 103 -12.20 -9.99 -3.28
C ALA A 103 -12.47 -8.55 -3.71
N PHE A 104 -13.74 -8.13 -3.75
CA PHE A 104 -14.11 -6.76 -4.12
C PHE A 104 -14.59 -5.98 -2.90
N LEU A 105 -14.17 -4.73 -2.81
CA LEU A 105 -14.60 -3.81 -1.75
C LEU A 105 -14.47 -2.36 -2.19
N LEU A 106 -15.26 -1.49 -1.55
CA LEU A 106 -15.03 -0.06 -1.59
C LEU A 106 -13.80 0.28 -0.74
N ALA A 107 -12.90 1.11 -1.25
CA ALA A 107 -11.87 1.77 -0.46
C ALA A 107 -11.89 3.27 -0.75
N ASP A 108 -12.14 4.05 0.30
CA ASP A 108 -12.23 5.51 0.29
C ASP A 108 -11.08 6.07 1.11
N ILE A 109 -10.07 6.58 0.41
CA ILE A 109 -8.84 7.13 0.98
C ILE A 109 -8.88 8.66 1.14
N ASP A 110 -10.02 9.30 0.84
CA ASP A 110 -10.23 10.73 1.16
C ASP A 110 -10.54 10.95 2.64
N GLN A 111 -10.78 9.87 3.38
CA GLN A 111 -11.01 9.88 4.82
C GLN A 111 -9.71 9.52 5.55
N ASP A 112 -9.48 10.15 6.70
CA ASP A 112 -8.39 9.81 7.62
C ASP A 112 -8.97 9.38 8.98
N PRO A 113 -8.87 8.08 9.35
CA PRO A 113 -8.27 6.98 8.59
C PRO A 113 -9.11 6.58 7.35
N PRO A 114 -8.51 5.91 6.35
CA PRO A 114 -9.23 5.42 5.18
C PRO A 114 -10.41 4.51 5.55
N ARG A 115 -11.50 4.62 4.80
CA ARG A 115 -12.71 3.81 5.01
C ARG A 115 -12.79 2.67 3.99
N CYS A 116 -12.95 1.44 4.48
CA CYS A 116 -13.23 0.27 3.67
C CYS A 116 -14.68 -0.22 3.83
N GLY A 117 -15.29 -0.63 2.72
CA GLY A 117 -16.59 -1.30 2.70
C GLY A 117 -16.50 -2.80 3.02
N PRO A 118 -17.64 -3.49 3.20
CA PRO A 118 -17.66 -4.95 3.33
C PRO A 118 -17.09 -5.64 2.09
N VAL A 119 -16.28 -6.68 2.32
CA VAL A 119 -15.68 -7.50 1.27
C VAL A 119 -16.71 -8.49 0.72
N ILE A 120 -16.79 -8.62 -0.61
CA ILE A 120 -17.51 -9.68 -1.29
C ILE A 120 -16.53 -10.54 -2.10
N PHE A 121 -16.68 -11.87 -2.00
CA PHE A 121 -15.81 -12.84 -2.64
C PHE A 121 -16.50 -13.53 -3.81
N PHE A 122 -15.75 -13.79 -4.87
CA PHE A 122 -16.15 -14.61 -5.99
C PHE A 122 -15.03 -15.59 -6.31
N SER A 123 -15.36 -16.87 -6.54
CA SER A 123 -14.36 -17.82 -7.03
C SER A 123 -13.96 -17.48 -8.46
N THR A 124 -12.75 -17.88 -8.83
CA THR A 124 -12.27 -17.75 -10.21
C THR A 124 -13.17 -18.53 -11.16
N GLU A 125 -13.63 -19.71 -10.75
CA GLU A 125 -14.60 -20.51 -11.50
C GLU A 125 -15.91 -19.75 -11.76
N ALA A 126 -16.48 -19.10 -10.73
CA ALA A 126 -17.72 -18.35 -10.87
C ALA A 126 -17.57 -17.14 -11.82
N LEU A 127 -16.42 -16.47 -11.80
CA LEU A 127 -16.13 -15.38 -12.73
C LEU A 127 -15.90 -15.90 -14.16
N ARG A 128 -15.23 -17.04 -14.33
CA ARG A 128 -15.03 -17.70 -15.63
C ARG A 128 -16.36 -18.15 -16.23
N SER A 129 -17.21 -18.81 -15.45
CA SER A 129 -18.50 -19.32 -15.92
C SER A 129 -19.48 -18.20 -16.30
N SER A 130 -19.37 -17.04 -15.65
CA SER A 130 -20.18 -15.86 -15.93
C SER A 130 -19.55 -14.87 -16.92
N VAL A 131 -18.38 -15.16 -17.51
CA VAL A 131 -17.64 -14.20 -18.37
C VAL A 131 -18.44 -13.77 -19.60
N ALA A 132 -19.33 -14.63 -20.12
CA ALA A 132 -20.21 -14.30 -21.24
C ALA A 132 -21.20 -13.16 -20.89
N ASN A 133 -21.46 -12.94 -19.61
CA ASN A 133 -22.33 -11.87 -19.11
C ASN A 133 -21.57 -10.57 -18.87
N ALA A 134 -20.24 -10.58 -18.94
CA ALA A 134 -19.41 -9.41 -18.71
C ALA A 134 -19.45 -8.47 -19.91
N LYS A 135 -19.59 -7.17 -19.63
CA LYS A 135 -19.46 -6.12 -20.64
C LYS A 135 -18.01 -5.72 -20.79
N ARG A 136 -17.53 -5.68 -22.03
CA ARG A 136 -16.21 -5.20 -22.39
C ARG A 136 -16.25 -3.69 -22.64
N SER A 137 -15.32 -2.94 -22.06
CA SER A 137 -15.13 -1.53 -22.38
C SER A 137 -14.46 -1.36 -23.74
N ASP A 138 -14.57 -0.16 -24.30
CA ASP A 138 -13.69 0.26 -25.38
C ASP A 138 -12.22 0.23 -24.89
N PRO A 139 -11.26 -0.03 -25.78
CA PRO A 139 -9.85 0.10 -25.46
C PRO A 139 -9.56 1.52 -24.97
N LYS A 140 -8.72 1.65 -23.94
CA LYS A 140 -8.20 2.97 -23.56
C LYS A 140 -7.39 3.56 -24.72
N ALA A 141 -7.24 4.90 -24.74
CA ALA A 141 -6.43 5.57 -25.74
C ALA A 141 -5.02 4.94 -25.81
N ALA A 142 -4.39 4.93 -26.98
CA ALA A 142 -3.11 4.24 -27.20
C ALA A 142 -1.98 4.67 -26.22
N SER A 143 -2.08 5.87 -25.64
CA SER A 143 -1.19 6.40 -24.60
C SER A 143 -1.35 5.74 -23.22
N GLU A 144 -2.48 5.07 -22.94
CA GLU A 144 -2.82 4.46 -21.64
C GLU A 144 -2.73 2.91 -21.64
N GLY A 145 -2.32 2.33 -22.77
CA GLY A 145 -2.21 0.88 -22.97
C GLY A 145 -3.47 0.25 -23.57
N SER A 146 -3.29 -0.86 -24.28
CA SER A 146 -4.35 -1.58 -24.99
C SER A 146 -5.27 -2.42 -24.07
N GLU A 147 -5.32 -2.09 -22.78
CA GLU A 147 -6.08 -2.84 -21.78
C GLU A 147 -7.54 -2.44 -21.83
N VAL A 148 -8.41 -3.43 -21.91
CA VAL A 148 -9.86 -3.26 -21.78
C VAL A 148 -10.29 -3.62 -20.37
N THR A 149 -11.50 -3.24 -20.01
CA THR A 149 -12.10 -3.63 -18.74
C THR A 149 -13.26 -4.60 -18.99
N LEU A 150 -13.33 -5.68 -18.22
CA LEU A 150 -14.52 -6.53 -18.12
C LEU A 150 -15.32 -6.11 -16.89
N THR A 151 -16.61 -5.83 -17.08
CA THR A 151 -17.52 -5.45 -15.99
C THR A 151 -18.72 -6.37 -15.99
N TRP A 152 -18.91 -7.12 -14.90
CA TRP A 152 -20.10 -7.94 -14.71
C TRP A 152 -21.24 -7.06 -14.19
N PRO A 153 -22.46 -7.19 -14.75
CA PRO A 153 -23.64 -6.52 -14.23
C PRO A 153 -23.80 -6.78 -12.73
N CYS A 154 -23.82 -5.69 -11.96
CA CYS A 154 -24.07 -5.72 -10.54
C CYS A 154 -24.79 -4.45 -10.12
N TRP A 155 -25.39 -4.47 -8.94
CA TRP A 155 -26.07 -3.32 -8.37
C TRP A 155 -25.51 -2.98 -6.99
N VAL A 156 -25.06 -1.73 -6.88
CA VAL A 156 -24.56 -1.09 -5.66
C VAL A 156 -25.47 0.10 -5.39
N PRO A 157 -26.26 0.08 -4.30
CA PRO A 157 -27.14 1.19 -3.95
C PRO A 157 -26.32 2.45 -3.64
N THR A 158 -26.79 3.63 -4.05
CA THR A 158 -26.11 4.89 -3.76
C THR A 158 -26.50 5.50 -2.41
N LYS A 159 -27.58 5.02 -1.79
CA LYS A 159 -28.09 5.51 -0.51
C LYS A 159 -28.00 4.42 0.55
N ARG A 160 -27.73 4.81 1.80
CA ARG A 160 -27.81 3.91 2.96
C ARG A 160 -29.23 3.35 3.14
N GLY A 161 -29.31 2.10 3.56
CA GLY A 161 -30.60 1.46 3.74
C GLY A 161 -30.50 0.05 4.33
N ARG A 162 -31.63 -0.64 4.29
CA ARG A 162 -31.79 -2.03 4.73
C ARG A 162 -32.43 -2.85 3.62
N PHE A 163 -31.82 -3.97 3.28
CA PHE A 163 -32.39 -4.90 2.30
C PHE A 163 -33.64 -5.54 2.89
N VAL A 164 -34.71 -5.62 2.09
CA VAL A 164 -35.99 -6.21 2.52
C VAL A 164 -36.12 -7.58 1.89
N GLU A 165 -36.33 -7.64 0.59
CA GLU A 165 -36.57 -8.88 -0.15
C GLU A 165 -36.45 -8.65 -1.67
N VAL A 166 -36.67 -9.71 -2.43
CA VAL A 166 -37.09 -9.62 -3.83
C VAL A 166 -38.59 -9.85 -3.85
N ASP A 167 -39.37 -8.89 -4.34
CA ASP A 167 -40.83 -9.00 -4.36
C ASP A 167 -41.34 -9.98 -5.42
N ASP A 168 -42.64 -10.28 -5.41
CA ASP A 168 -43.30 -11.21 -6.34
C ASP A 168 -43.19 -10.78 -7.81
N GLU A 169 -42.96 -9.50 -8.07
CA GLU A 169 -42.68 -9.00 -9.40
C GLU A 169 -41.20 -9.16 -9.80
N GLY A 170 -40.35 -9.72 -8.94
CA GLY A 170 -38.92 -9.88 -9.18
C GLY A 170 -38.15 -8.56 -9.12
N ARG A 171 -38.52 -7.61 -8.25
CA ARG A 171 -37.78 -6.36 -8.01
C ARG A 171 -37.04 -6.45 -6.68
N ILE A 172 -35.82 -5.94 -6.63
CA ILE A 172 -35.11 -5.83 -5.35
C ILE A 172 -35.72 -4.68 -4.55
N VAL A 173 -36.16 -4.97 -3.33
CA VAL A 173 -36.79 -4.00 -2.42
C VAL A 173 -35.82 -3.68 -1.28
N PHE A 174 -35.64 -2.39 -1.02
CA PHE A 174 -34.92 -1.92 0.17
C PHE A 174 -35.61 -0.72 0.80
N LYS A 175 -35.38 -0.52 2.09
CA LYS A 175 -35.87 0.62 2.85
C LYS A 175 -34.71 1.58 3.13
N GLY A 176 -34.81 2.81 2.62
CA GLY A 176 -33.85 3.87 2.89
C GLY A 176 -33.89 4.28 4.37
N ALA A 177 -32.82 4.93 4.82
CA ALA A 177 -32.77 5.47 6.19
C ALA A 177 -33.80 6.58 6.46
N ASP A 178 -34.33 7.21 5.40
CA ASP A 178 -35.46 8.14 5.43
C ASP A 178 -36.82 7.43 5.57
N GLY A 179 -36.81 6.10 5.72
CA GLY A 179 -38.00 5.27 5.83
C GLY A 179 -38.68 4.96 4.50
N ARG A 180 -38.21 5.54 3.37
CA ARG A 180 -38.82 5.35 2.06
C ARG A 180 -38.45 3.97 1.49
N VAL A 181 -39.43 3.29 0.91
CA VAL A 181 -39.20 2.04 0.18
C VAL A 181 -38.76 2.36 -1.25
N GLN A 182 -37.66 1.76 -1.67
CA GLN A 182 -37.12 1.86 -3.02
C GLN A 182 -37.10 0.48 -3.66
N ARG A 183 -37.36 0.45 -4.97
CA ARG A 183 -37.44 -0.78 -5.76
C ARG A 183 -36.48 -0.67 -6.94
N TYR A 184 -35.63 -1.67 -7.13
CA TYR A 184 -34.73 -1.77 -8.26
C TYR A 184 -35.20 -2.87 -9.20
N TRP A 185 -35.69 -2.46 -10.37
CA TRP A 185 -36.24 -3.36 -11.40
C TRP A 185 -35.29 -3.57 -12.58
N GLN A 186 -34.22 -2.78 -12.72
CA GLN A 186 -33.35 -2.84 -13.90
C GLN A 186 -32.59 -4.16 -14.02
N TRP A 187 -32.37 -4.88 -12.92
CA TRP A 187 -31.76 -6.22 -12.96
C TRP A 187 -32.59 -7.28 -13.69
N LYS A 188 -33.88 -7.00 -13.98
CA LYS A 188 -34.71 -7.84 -14.86
C LYS A 188 -34.16 -7.92 -16.28
N LYS A 189 -33.31 -6.96 -16.69
CA LYS A 189 -32.63 -6.94 -17.98
C LYS A 189 -31.32 -7.73 -17.98
N TRP A 190 -30.90 -8.25 -16.83
CA TRP A 190 -29.74 -9.14 -16.76
C TRP A 190 -30.13 -10.55 -17.18
N THR A 191 -29.15 -11.41 -17.36
CA THR A 191 -29.34 -12.84 -17.62
C THR A 191 -30.09 -13.53 -16.48
N ASP A 192 -30.62 -14.73 -16.74
CA ASP A 192 -31.33 -15.53 -15.74
C ASP A 192 -30.41 -15.94 -14.58
N GLN A 193 -29.11 -16.07 -14.84
CA GLN A 193 -28.08 -16.19 -13.80
C GLN A 193 -27.92 -14.84 -13.08
N LYS A 194 -28.69 -14.65 -12.01
CA LYS A 194 -28.61 -13.50 -11.10
C LYS A 194 -28.77 -13.94 -9.66
N SER A 195 -28.04 -13.28 -8.76
CA SER A 195 -27.98 -13.62 -7.35
C SER A 195 -28.12 -12.36 -6.51
N VAL A 196 -28.78 -12.50 -5.36
CA VAL A 196 -28.82 -11.49 -4.31
C VAL A 196 -27.80 -11.87 -3.25
N TYR A 197 -26.96 -10.91 -2.86
CA TYR A 197 -25.82 -11.12 -1.94
C TYR A 197 -26.10 -10.60 -0.53
N SER A 198 -27.35 -10.32 -0.19
CA SER A 198 -27.75 -9.77 1.10
C SER A 198 -28.95 -10.50 1.66
N LYS A 199 -28.97 -10.63 2.98
CA LYS A 199 -30.07 -11.28 3.70
C LYS A 199 -31.15 -10.26 4.07
N PRO A 200 -32.44 -10.63 4.08
CA PRO A 200 -33.50 -9.77 4.61
C PRO A 200 -33.13 -9.17 5.97
N GLY A 201 -33.30 -7.85 6.11
CA GLY A 201 -32.97 -7.11 7.33
C GLY A 201 -31.53 -6.61 7.42
N GLU A 202 -30.65 -7.00 6.49
CA GLU A 202 -29.25 -6.55 6.49
C GLU A 202 -29.12 -5.06 6.12
N HIS A 203 -28.29 -4.33 6.89
CA HIS A 203 -28.03 -2.90 6.69
C HIS A 203 -26.78 -2.68 5.83
N PHE A 204 -26.78 -1.61 5.03
CA PHE A 204 -25.67 -1.22 4.18
C PHE A 204 -25.55 0.31 4.09
N GLN A 205 -24.36 0.82 3.77
CA GLN A 205 -24.20 2.24 3.41
C GLN A 205 -24.33 2.42 1.90
N GLY A 206 -24.52 3.67 1.47
CA GLY A 206 -24.46 3.98 0.06
C GLY A 206 -23.06 3.72 -0.51
N GLY A 207 -22.97 3.02 -1.63
CA GLY A 207 -21.75 2.83 -2.41
C GLY A 207 -20.83 1.71 -1.94
N ASP A 208 -21.06 1.10 -0.77
CA ASP A 208 -20.08 0.20 -0.14
C ASP A 208 -20.39 -1.29 -0.26
N LYS A 209 -21.60 -1.67 -0.70
CA LYS A 209 -22.01 -3.07 -0.82
C LYS A 209 -22.68 -3.38 -2.16
N VAL A 210 -22.23 -4.45 -2.81
CA VAL A 210 -22.96 -5.07 -3.93
C VAL A 210 -24.14 -5.86 -3.37
N LEU A 211 -25.37 -5.47 -3.69
CA LEU A 211 -26.56 -6.19 -3.22
C LEU A 211 -26.99 -7.31 -4.17
N ALA A 212 -26.71 -7.19 -5.46
CA ALA A 212 -27.02 -8.22 -6.45
C ALA A 212 -26.07 -8.14 -7.65
N GLY A 213 -25.93 -9.26 -8.36
CA GLY A 213 -25.13 -9.35 -9.56
C GLY A 213 -25.38 -10.65 -10.33
N VAL A 214 -24.63 -10.85 -11.41
CA VAL A 214 -24.75 -12.04 -12.28
C VAL A 214 -23.69 -13.12 -12.00
N VAL A 215 -22.86 -12.90 -10.98
CA VAL A 215 -21.80 -13.84 -10.58
C VAL A 215 -22.23 -14.51 -9.29
N GLU A 216 -22.06 -15.82 -9.17
CA GLU A 216 -22.30 -16.51 -7.92
C GLU A 216 -21.23 -16.12 -6.89
N HIS A 217 -21.64 -15.56 -5.76
CA HIS A 217 -20.70 -15.16 -4.70
C HIS A 217 -20.38 -16.33 -3.77
N GLU A 218 -19.22 -16.25 -3.12
CA GLU A 218 -18.81 -17.15 -2.05
C GLU A 218 -19.12 -16.48 -0.69
N PRO A 219 -20.25 -16.82 -0.03
CA PRO A 219 -20.68 -16.14 1.19
C PRO A 219 -19.83 -16.49 2.41
N SER A 220 -19.15 -17.64 2.42
CA SER A 220 -18.43 -18.13 3.59
C SER A 220 -17.21 -18.94 3.16
N PRO A 221 -16.15 -18.28 2.64
CA PRO A 221 -14.91 -18.95 2.26
C PRO A 221 -14.11 -19.35 3.51
N MET A 222 -14.66 -20.20 4.38
CA MET A 222 -14.01 -20.64 5.61
C MET A 222 -12.71 -21.39 5.29
N CYS A 223 -11.65 -21.10 6.06
CA CYS A 223 -10.41 -21.83 5.96
C CYS A 223 -10.63 -23.29 6.40
N PRO A 224 -10.30 -24.29 5.57
CA PRO A 224 -10.38 -25.70 5.95
C PRO A 224 -9.25 -26.13 6.93
N GLY A 225 -8.39 -25.20 7.33
CA GLY A 225 -7.21 -25.48 8.16
C GLY A 225 -6.00 -25.89 7.34
N ASP A 226 -5.13 -26.71 7.94
CA ASP A 226 -3.84 -27.10 7.39
C ASP A 226 -4.02 -28.25 6.39
N SER A 227 -4.66 -27.93 5.26
CA SER A 227 -5.06 -28.89 4.23
C SER A 227 -4.22 -28.80 2.94
N TRP A 228 -3.23 -27.91 2.91
CA TRP A 228 -2.42 -27.70 1.71
C TRP A 228 -1.27 -28.70 1.64
N ASP A 229 -1.20 -29.45 0.54
CA ASP A 229 -0.04 -30.28 0.23
C ASP A 229 1.13 -29.40 -0.26
N LEU A 230 1.87 -28.85 0.70
CA LEU A 230 3.05 -28.02 0.45
C LEU A 230 4.14 -28.78 -0.30
N VAL A 231 4.27 -30.10 -0.10
CA VAL A 231 5.31 -30.90 -0.75
C VAL A 231 5.02 -31.03 -2.23
N ALA A 232 3.77 -31.34 -2.60
CA ALA A 232 3.35 -31.35 -3.99
C ALA A 232 3.53 -29.96 -4.62
N ALA A 233 3.16 -28.89 -3.91
CA ALA A 233 3.25 -27.51 -4.40
C ALA A 233 4.70 -27.06 -4.64
N LEU A 234 5.65 -27.40 -3.76
CA LEU A 234 7.08 -27.12 -3.94
C LEU A 234 7.68 -27.79 -5.17
N ASN A 235 7.16 -28.97 -5.54
CA ASN A 235 7.61 -29.74 -6.71
C ASN A 235 6.78 -29.46 -7.97
N SER A 236 5.84 -28.50 -7.92
CA SER A 236 4.98 -28.16 -9.05
C SER A 236 5.79 -27.65 -10.25
N SER A 237 5.34 -27.97 -11.46
CA SER A 237 5.84 -27.32 -12.67
C SER A 237 5.21 -25.95 -12.91
N ASP A 238 4.13 -25.62 -12.20
CA ASP A 238 3.50 -24.29 -12.22
C ASP A 238 4.31 -23.32 -11.35
N ASP A 239 4.85 -22.28 -11.97
CA ASP A 239 5.72 -21.30 -11.31
C ASP A 239 5.01 -20.53 -10.19
N VAL A 240 3.70 -20.28 -10.31
CA VAL A 240 2.93 -19.55 -9.29
C VAL A 240 2.68 -20.43 -8.06
N GLU A 241 2.31 -21.70 -8.25
CA GLU A 241 2.16 -22.67 -7.16
C GLU A 241 3.50 -22.93 -6.47
N LYS A 242 4.60 -23.08 -7.23
CA LYS A 242 5.95 -23.23 -6.67
C LYS A 242 6.37 -21.99 -5.88
N TYR A 243 6.20 -20.79 -6.43
CA TYR A 243 6.51 -19.53 -5.75
C TYR A 243 5.71 -19.39 -4.45
N SER A 244 4.42 -19.69 -4.51
CA SER A 244 3.52 -19.66 -3.35
C SER A 244 3.98 -20.62 -2.25
N ALA A 245 4.34 -21.86 -2.62
CA ALA A 245 4.83 -22.86 -1.67
C ALA A 245 6.17 -22.46 -1.04
N VAL A 246 7.10 -21.94 -1.85
CA VAL A 246 8.39 -21.42 -1.37
C VAL A 246 8.17 -20.33 -0.32
N LYS A 247 7.38 -19.30 -0.64
CA LYS A 247 7.07 -18.19 0.29
C LYS A 247 6.39 -18.67 1.56
N ALA A 248 5.44 -19.60 1.44
CA ALA A 248 4.74 -20.18 2.58
C ALA A 248 5.66 -20.97 3.52
N VAL A 249 6.60 -21.76 3.00
CA VAL A 249 7.58 -22.48 3.82
C VAL A 249 8.40 -21.52 4.69
N GLY A 250 8.88 -20.43 4.09
CA GLY A 250 9.60 -19.37 4.80
C GLY A 250 8.74 -18.72 5.89
N ALA A 251 7.51 -18.34 5.55
CA ALA A 251 6.57 -17.69 6.48
C ALA A 251 6.12 -18.60 7.64
N LEU A 252 6.02 -19.92 7.41
CA LEU A 252 5.65 -20.91 8.41
C LEU A 252 6.85 -21.38 9.26
N GLY A 253 8.08 -20.99 8.92
CA GLY A 253 9.27 -21.44 9.63
C GLY A 253 9.57 -22.94 9.46
N HIS A 254 9.12 -23.56 8.36
CA HIS A 254 9.21 -25.01 8.15
C HIS A 254 10.61 -25.46 7.75
N ARG A 255 11.48 -25.68 8.75
CA ARG A 255 12.88 -26.13 8.57
C ARG A 255 13.01 -27.47 7.83
N GLY A 256 11.98 -28.32 7.85
CA GLY A 256 11.98 -29.61 7.15
C GLY A 256 12.08 -29.51 5.62
N HIS A 257 11.94 -28.31 5.04
CA HIS A 257 12.00 -28.09 3.59
C HIS A 257 13.23 -27.27 3.14
N THR A 258 14.19 -27.01 4.03
CA THR A 258 15.40 -26.23 3.71
C THR A 258 16.19 -26.81 2.53
N ASP A 259 16.29 -28.14 2.40
CA ASP A 259 16.99 -28.76 1.26
C ASP A 259 16.32 -28.48 -0.09
N VAL A 260 14.98 -28.46 -0.10
CA VAL A 260 14.22 -28.13 -1.31
C VAL A 260 14.44 -26.66 -1.67
N LEU A 261 14.33 -25.76 -0.68
CA LEU A 261 14.58 -24.33 -0.88
C LEU A 261 16.01 -24.06 -1.38
N ASN A 262 17.02 -24.75 -0.83
CA ASN A 262 18.41 -24.64 -1.28
C ASN A 262 18.53 -25.01 -2.76
N ARG A 263 17.96 -26.14 -3.18
CA ARG A 263 17.96 -26.55 -4.60
C ARG A 263 17.28 -25.51 -5.48
N VAL A 264 16.10 -25.02 -5.09
CA VAL A 264 15.37 -23.98 -5.84
C VAL A 264 16.21 -22.70 -5.95
N SER A 265 16.88 -22.28 -4.88
CA SER A 265 17.66 -21.02 -4.85
C SER A 265 18.88 -21.00 -5.76
N GLU A 266 19.42 -22.16 -6.11
CA GLU A 266 20.65 -22.33 -6.88
C GLU A 266 20.42 -22.94 -8.28
N ASP A 267 19.21 -23.43 -8.58
CA ASP A 267 18.89 -24.03 -9.89
C ASP A 267 18.71 -22.95 -10.97
N GLY A 268 19.70 -22.79 -11.85
CA GLY A 268 19.68 -21.81 -12.94
C GLY A 268 18.55 -21.97 -13.96
N LEU A 269 17.81 -23.09 -13.96
CA LEU A 269 16.62 -23.27 -14.79
C LEU A 269 15.36 -22.65 -14.16
N VAL A 270 15.39 -22.39 -12.85
CA VAL A 270 14.29 -21.76 -12.13
C VAL A 270 14.33 -20.25 -12.33
N ASP A 271 13.15 -19.67 -12.59
CA ASP A 271 12.98 -18.23 -12.72
C ASP A 271 13.60 -17.48 -11.53
N TRP A 272 14.38 -16.44 -11.81
CA TRP A 272 15.15 -15.71 -10.80
C TRP A 272 14.28 -15.16 -9.66
N ARG A 273 12.99 -14.86 -9.90
CA ARG A 273 12.07 -14.36 -8.88
C ARG A 273 11.71 -15.45 -7.87
N ILE A 274 11.56 -16.69 -8.34
CA ILE A 274 11.35 -17.87 -7.49
C ILE A 274 12.64 -18.18 -6.71
N ARG A 275 13.80 -18.05 -7.36
CA ARG A 275 15.10 -18.22 -6.68
C ARG A 275 15.31 -17.19 -5.58
N LEU A 276 15.01 -15.92 -5.86
CA LEU A 276 15.07 -14.84 -4.87
C LEU A 276 14.12 -15.14 -3.70
N GLU A 277 12.88 -15.52 -3.96
CA GLU A 277 11.93 -15.87 -2.90
C GLU A 277 12.40 -17.10 -2.08
N ALA A 278 13.07 -18.06 -2.70
CA ALA A 278 13.68 -19.18 -1.99
C ALA A 278 14.82 -18.71 -1.07
N ARG A 279 15.68 -17.78 -1.52
CA ARG A 279 16.73 -17.16 -0.70
C ARG A 279 16.13 -16.38 0.47
N VAL A 280 15.08 -15.61 0.24
CA VAL A 280 14.35 -14.87 1.30
C VAL A 280 13.74 -15.84 2.31
N SER A 281 13.09 -16.90 1.83
CA SER A 281 12.51 -17.93 2.69
C SER A 281 13.58 -18.63 3.52
N LEU A 282 14.76 -18.90 2.93
CA LEU A 282 15.92 -19.41 3.65
C LEU A 282 16.49 -18.40 4.65
N ALA A 283 16.51 -17.10 4.33
CA ALA A 283 16.93 -16.05 5.26
C ALA A 283 16.00 -15.94 6.48
N ARG A 284 14.70 -16.19 6.32
CA ARG A 284 13.78 -16.32 7.48
C ARG A 284 14.17 -17.48 8.41
N LEU A 285 14.73 -18.57 7.87
CA LEU A 285 15.10 -19.76 8.64
C LEU A 285 16.54 -19.69 9.19
N GLN A 286 17.44 -19.05 8.46
CA GLN A 286 18.90 -19.03 8.64
C GLN A 286 19.46 -17.64 8.24
N PRO A 287 19.16 -16.59 9.02
CA PRO A 287 19.47 -15.20 8.63
C PRO A 287 20.96 -14.95 8.42
N ASP A 288 21.80 -15.39 9.35
CA ASP A 288 23.26 -15.17 9.32
C ASP A 288 23.92 -15.70 8.03
N HIS A 289 23.37 -16.77 7.47
CA HIS A 289 23.91 -17.39 6.26
C HIS A 289 23.40 -16.73 4.97
N TRP A 290 22.10 -16.43 4.91
CA TRP A 290 21.46 -16.06 3.64
C TRP A 290 21.38 -14.56 3.39
N VAL A 291 21.31 -13.72 4.42
CA VAL A 291 21.26 -12.26 4.23
C VAL A 291 22.51 -11.77 3.50
N SER A 292 23.69 -12.25 3.92
CA SER A 292 24.97 -11.88 3.27
C SER A 292 25.05 -12.34 1.81
N LYS A 293 24.43 -13.47 1.45
CA LYS A 293 24.35 -13.94 0.07
C LYS A 293 23.43 -13.06 -0.78
N ILE A 294 22.27 -12.70 -0.24
CA ILE A 294 21.30 -11.81 -0.91
C ILE A 294 21.93 -10.43 -1.13
N MET A 295 22.68 -9.92 -0.16
CA MET A 295 23.41 -8.64 -0.27
C MET A 295 24.41 -8.59 -1.43
N LYS A 296 25.07 -9.72 -1.74
CA LYS A 296 25.98 -9.79 -2.90
C LYS A 296 25.23 -9.59 -4.22
N GLU A 297 23.98 -10.01 -4.31
CA GLU A 297 23.15 -9.83 -5.51
C GLU A 297 22.78 -8.36 -5.75
N ILE A 298 22.54 -7.60 -4.68
CA ILE A 298 22.26 -6.15 -4.76
C ILE A 298 23.47 -5.38 -5.26
N THR A 299 24.67 -5.78 -4.82
CA THR A 299 25.92 -5.07 -5.10
C THR A 299 26.64 -5.56 -6.35
N ASP A 300 26.21 -6.68 -6.93
CA ASP A 300 26.79 -7.23 -8.16
C ASP A 300 26.38 -6.37 -9.36
N PRO A 301 27.35 -5.75 -10.08
CA PRO A 301 27.07 -4.90 -11.24
C PRO A 301 26.52 -5.67 -12.45
N THR A 302 26.59 -7.01 -12.44
CA THR A 302 26.02 -7.86 -13.50
C THR A 302 24.52 -8.16 -13.27
N THR A 303 24.01 -7.91 -12.07
CA THR A 303 22.59 -8.06 -11.74
C THR A 303 21.80 -6.89 -12.32
N GLY A 304 20.72 -7.18 -13.04
CA GLY A 304 19.86 -6.14 -13.60
C GLY A 304 19.21 -5.29 -12.51
N VAL A 305 19.01 -3.99 -12.77
CA VAL A 305 18.45 -3.01 -11.80
C VAL A 305 17.10 -3.46 -11.25
N ASP A 306 16.23 -4.05 -12.08
CA ASP A 306 14.93 -4.60 -11.64
C ASP A 306 15.09 -5.69 -10.57
N GLN A 307 16.10 -6.56 -10.74
CA GLN A 307 16.40 -7.65 -9.81
C GLN A 307 17.08 -7.12 -8.55
N GLN A 308 17.99 -6.15 -8.66
CA GLN A 308 18.58 -5.46 -7.50
C GLN A 308 17.49 -4.79 -6.66
N MET A 309 16.57 -4.06 -7.31
CA MET A 309 15.45 -3.39 -6.63
C MET A 309 14.54 -4.40 -5.95
N GLU A 310 14.11 -5.45 -6.65
CA GLU A 310 13.27 -6.49 -6.05
C GLU A 310 13.99 -7.18 -4.89
N THR A 311 15.33 -7.29 -4.94
CA THR A 311 16.14 -7.84 -3.85
C THR A 311 16.21 -6.92 -2.63
N VAL A 312 16.29 -5.59 -2.80
CA VAL A 312 16.19 -4.63 -1.69
C VAL A 312 14.81 -4.73 -1.02
N LEU A 313 13.76 -4.76 -1.85
CA LEU A 313 12.38 -4.99 -1.42
C LEU A 313 12.19 -6.40 -0.80
N ALA A 314 13.04 -7.36 -1.17
CA ALA A 314 13.13 -8.70 -0.60
C ALA A 314 13.56 -8.71 0.86
N ILE A 315 14.66 -8.02 1.12
CA ILE A 315 15.27 -7.94 2.45
C ILE A 315 14.37 -7.19 3.42
N SER A 316 13.67 -6.14 2.99
CA SER A 316 12.81 -5.34 3.86
C SER A 316 11.60 -6.10 4.45
N GLU A 317 11.21 -7.25 3.88
CA GLU A 317 10.17 -8.13 4.46
C GLU A 317 10.70 -9.04 5.58
N LEU A 318 12.01 -9.06 5.83
CA LEU A 318 12.63 -9.92 6.85
C LEU A 318 12.60 -9.24 8.22
N SER A 319 12.11 -9.95 9.24
CA SER A 319 11.89 -9.43 10.59
C SER A 319 13.07 -9.74 11.54
N HIS A 320 14.29 -9.43 11.14
CA HIS A 320 15.49 -9.64 11.96
C HIS A 320 16.55 -8.55 11.73
N ASP A 321 17.37 -8.28 12.75
CA ASP A 321 18.36 -7.19 12.74
C ASP A 321 19.35 -7.27 11.58
N ALA A 322 19.81 -8.48 11.20
CA ALA A 322 20.72 -8.64 10.06
C ALA A 322 20.15 -8.07 8.74
N ALA A 323 18.82 -8.06 8.56
CA ALA A 323 18.20 -7.46 7.37
C ALA A 323 18.16 -5.94 7.48
N ALA A 324 17.91 -5.39 8.67
CA ALA A 324 17.99 -3.95 8.89
C ALA A 324 19.42 -3.45 8.67
N ASP A 325 20.42 -4.15 9.20
CA ASP A 325 21.83 -3.81 9.00
C ASP A 325 22.22 -3.85 7.51
N ALA A 326 21.76 -4.88 6.80
CA ALA A 326 21.92 -5.00 5.35
C ALA A 326 21.29 -3.82 4.59
N LEU A 327 20.06 -3.42 4.94
CA LEU A 327 19.41 -2.25 4.32
C LEU A 327 20.15 -0.94 4.65
N ALA A 328 20.69 -0.80 5.86
CA ALA A 328 21.51 0.36 6.23
C ALA A 328 22.80 0.44 5.40
N GLU A 329 23.45 -0.70 5.14
CA GLU A 329 24.61 -0.78 4.25
C GLU A 329 24.25 -0.36 2.82
N VAL A 330 23.16 -0.89 2.25
CA VAL A 330 22.67 -0.49 0.91
C VAL A 330 22.38 1.01 0.86
N ALA A 331 21.68 1.55 1.84
CA ALA A 331 21.34 2.99 1.88
C ALA A 331 22.59 3.88 1.95
N ALA A 332 23.65 3.42 2.60
CA ALA A 332 24.92 4.14 2.74
C ALA A 332 25.84 4.07 1.52
N GLN A 333 25.62 3.11 0.62
CA GLN A 333 26.55 2.84 -0.46
C GLN A 333 26.36 3.81 -1.64
N SER A 334 27.15 4.89 -1.67
CA SER A 334 27.08 5.94 -2.70
C SER A 334 27.36 5.48 -4.13
N SER A 335 27.97 4.30 -4.32
CA SER A 335 28.17 3.70 -5.64
C SER A 335 26.89 3.10 -6.24
N LEU A 336 25.86 2.86 -5.43
CA LEU A 336 24.58 2.33 -5.90
C LEU A 336 23.66 3.47 -6.38
N PRO A 337 22.78 3.19 -7.36
CA PRO A 337 21.73 4.11 -7.75
C PRO A 337 20.94 4.68 -6.56
N SER A 338 20.67 5.98 -6.58
CA SER A 338 19.95 6.67 -5.49
C SER A 338 18.57 6.07 -5.21
N GLU A 339 17.92 5.49 -6.21
CA GLU A 339 16.63 4.83 -6.05
C GLU A 339 16.72 3.53 -5.22
N LEU A 340 17.74 2.70 -5.44
CA LEU A 340 17.98 1.50 -4.62
C LEU A 340 18.28 1.88 -3.17
N ARG A 341 19.10 2.92 -2.98
CA ARG A 341 19.44 3.47 -1.67
C ARG A 341 18.20 4.01 -0.96
N ALA A 342 17.33 4.70 -1.69
CA ALA A 342 16.05 5.22 -1.18
C ALA A 342 15.07 4.10 -0.81
N ALA A 343 15.02 3.01 -1.60
CA ALA A 343 14.24 1.83 -1.27
C ALA A 343 14.74 1.14 0.00
N ALA A 344 16.05 1.08 0.20
CA ALA A 344 16.64 0.54 1.42
C ALA A 344 16.34 1.41 2.64
N ALA A 345 16.47 2.74 2.49
CA ALA A 345 16.08 3.70 3.53
C ALA A 345 14.59 3.60 3.90
N TRP A 346 13.71 3.41 2.91
CA TRP A 346 12.30 3.15 3.16
C TRP A 346 12.08 1.84 3.92
N GLY A 347 12.75 0.75 3.50
CA GLY A 347 12.71 -0.54 4.16
C GLY A 347 13.13 -0.50 5.64
N LEU A 348 14.09 0.35 6.01
CA LEU A 348 14.49 0.56 7.40
C LEU A 348 13.41 1.20 8.27
N GLY A 349 12.58 2.10 7.72
CA GLY A 349 11.52 2.75 8.50
C GLY A 349 10.16 2.03 8.41
N GLN A 350 9.92 1.32 7.30
CA GLN A 350 8.59 0.79 6.95
C GLN A 350 8.57 -0.74 6.76
N GLY A 351 9.72 -1.40 6.75
CA GLY A 351 9.83 -2.85 6.59
C GLY A 351 9.46 -3.63 7.86
N ALA A 352 9.66 -4.95 7.81
CA ALA A 352 9.32 -5.87 8.89
C ALA A 352 10.22 -5.74 10.14
N SER A 353 11.45 -5.24 9.97
CA SER A 353 12.40 -4.96 11.05
C SER A 353 12.72 -3.47 11.10
N LYS A 354 11.75 -2.65 11.53
CA LYS A 354 11.89 -1.18 11.57
C LYS A 354 13.02 -0.77 12.52
N ARG A 355 13.99 -0.01 12.02
CA ARG A 355 15.13 0.56 12.75
C ARG A 355 15.35 2.03 12.31
N PRO A 356 14.36 2.92 12.54
CA PRO A 356 14.40 4.31 12.05
C PRO A 356 15.59 5.11 12.58
N GLU A 357 16.19 4.72 13.70
CA GLU A 357 17.41 5.33 14.22
C GLU A 357 18.64 5.12 13.33
N LEU A 358 18.65 4.09 12.46
CA LEU A 358 19.71 3.89 11.46
C LEU A 358 19.58 4.85 10.26
N LEU A 359 18.49 5.63 10.18
CA LEU A 359 18.26 6.58 9.08
C LEU A 359 18.83 7.97 9.32
N LEU A 360 19.38 8.25 10.50
CA LEU A 360 19.87 9.58 10.87
C LEU A 360 20.79 10.17 9.80
N ASP A 361 21.86 9.47 9.45
CA ASP A 361 22.83 9.95 8.46
C ASP A 361 22.27 10.02 7.03
N ARG A 362 21.07 9.47 6.79
CA ARG A 362 20.35 9.56 5.53
C ARG A 362 19.40 10.75 5.48
N PHE A 363 18.98 11.34 6.60
CA PHE A 363 18.15 12.57 6.58
C PHE A 363 18.86 13.75 5.92
N VAL A 364 20.19 13.71 5.88
CA VAL A 364 21.05 14.73 5.28
C VAL A 364 21.84 14.19 4.10
N ASP A 365 21.34 13.13 3.46
CA ASP A 365 21.98 12.57 2.27
C ASP A 365 22.06 13.62 1.14
N PRO A 366 23.20 13.71 0.41
CA PRO A 366 23.31 14.65 -0.70
C PRO A 366 22.33 14.35 -1.83
N GLU A 367 21.90 13.08 -1.98
CA GLU A 367 20.84 12.71 -2.91
C GLU A 367 19.47 12.98 -2.28
N SER A 368 18.76 14.00 -2.79
CA SER A 368 17.45 14.41 -2.28
C SER A 368 16.43 13.27 -2.24
N LEU A 369 16.51 12.34 -3.20
CA LEU A 369 15.64 11.17 -3.23
C LEU A 369 15.82 10.30 -1.97
N VAL A 370 17.07 10.06 -1.56
CA VAL A 370 17.39 9.23 -0.40
C VAL A 370 16.95 9.92 0.89
N SER A 371 17.26 11.21 1.04
CA SER A 371 16.89 11.97 2.23
C SER A 371 15.39 12.11 2.40
N LEU A 372 14.64 12.43 1.34
CA LEU A 372 13.18 12.49 1.40
C LEU A 372 12.55 11.14 1.80
N HIS A 373 13.09 10.02 1.30
CA HIS A 373 12.60 8.69 1.66
C HIS A 373 12.94 8.31 3.09
N ALA A 374 14.16 8.60 3.55
CA ALA A 374 14.56 8.37 4.93
C ALA A 374 13.68 9.16 5.91
N ILE A 375 13.45 10.45 5.64
CA ILE A 375 12.60 11.31 6.47
C ILE A 375 11.15 10.81 6.48
N SER A 376 10.63 10.47 5.30
CA SER A 376 9.24 10.02 5.16
C SER A 376 8.98 8.64 5.78
N ALA A 377 10.03 7.82 5.93
CA ALA A 377 9.93 6.46 6.45
C ALA A 377 9.83 6.42 7.99
N VAL A 378 10.03 7.52 8.70
CA VAL A 378 9.83 7.59 10.14
C VAL A 378 8.34 7.77 10.44
N ASP A 379 7.69 6.72 10.98
CA ASP A 379 6.29 6.81 11.47
C ASP A 379 6.23 7.31 12.90
N GLU A 380 7.10 6.79 13.76
CA GLU A 380 7.11 7.03 15.19
C GLU A 380 8.45 7.62 15.64
N MET A 381 8.36 8.61 16.52
CA MET A 381 9.54 9.29 17.08
C MET A 381 9.99 8.55 18.35
N SER A 382 11.09 7.78 18.25
CA SER A 382 11.71 7.18 19.43
C SER A 382 12.39 8.22 20.30
N SER A 383 12.59 7.92 21.59
CA SER A 383 13.29 8.81 22.52
C SER A 383 14.74 9.07 22.09
N GLU A 384 15.44 8.05 21.58
CA GLU A 384 16.80 8.18 21.05
C GLU A 384 16.84 9.11 19.83
N LEU A 385 15.92 8.93 18.89
CA LEU A 385 15.81 9.77 17.71
C LEU A 385 15.52 11.22 18.11
N LEU A 386 14.54 11.42 19.00
CA LEU A 386 14.19 12.73 19.55
C LEU A 386 15.40 13.43 20.15
N SER A 387 16.16 12.76 21.03
CA SER A 387 17.35 13.34 21.66
C SER A 387 18.40 13.77 20.64
N LYS A 388 18.64 12.97 19.59
CA LYS A 388 19.59 13.31 18.54
C LYS A 388 19.13 14.47 17.67
N LEU A 389 17.84 14.53 17.32
CA LEU A 389 17.26 15.65 16.56
C LEU A 389 17.31 16.95 17.36
N VAL A 390 17.02 16.92 18.66
CA VAL A 390 17.17 18.10 19.54
C VAL A 390 18.61 18.58 19.56
N ALA A 391 19.58 17.65 19.67
CA ALA A 391 20.99 18.01 19.61
C ALA A 391 21.40 18.61 18.25
N TRP A 392 20.89 18.08 17.14
CA TRP A 392 21.12 18.63 15.80
C TRP A 392 20.57 20.04 15.63
N LEU A 393 19.34 20.26 16.13
CA LEU A 393 18.72 21.57 16.12
C LEU A 393 19.53 22.56 16.95
N ALA A 394 19.92 22.18 18.18
CA ALA A 394 20.71 23.02 19.07
C ALA A 394 22.10 23.36 18.52
N ALA A 395 22.76 22.43 17.82
CA ALA A 395 24.06 22.65 17.21
C ALA A 395 24.05 23.68 16.07
N GLY A 396 22.90 23.94 15.46
CA GLY A 396 22.72 25.01 14.47
C GLY A 396 23.39 24.76 13.11
N ASP A 397 23.81 23.53 12.82
CA ASP A 397 24.40 23.14 11.53
C ASP A 397 23.44 23.39 10.35
N ALA A 398 23.97 23.93 9.26
CA ALA A 398 23.18 24.44 8.14
C ALA A 398 22.35 23.35 7.41
N ILE A 399 22.69 22.08 7.57
CA ILE A 399 22.00 20.96 6.92
C ILE A 399 21.18 20.18 7.97
N ARG A 400 21.80 19.83 9.10
CA ARG A 400 21.18 18.99 10.13
C ARG A 400 20.10 19.72 10.93
N ALA A 401 20.29 21.00 11.27
CA ALA A 401 19.33 21.74 12.09
C ALA A 401 17.98 21.94 11.36
N PRO A 402 17.93 22.32 10.07
CA PRO A 402 16.67 22.37 9.33
C PRO A 402 15.99 21.00 9.20
N ALA A 403 16.74 19.93 8.93
CA ALA A 403 16.18 18.57 8.89
C ALA A 403 15.57 18.20 10.24
N ALA A 404 16.27 18.46 11.34
CA ALA A 404 15.75 18.20 12.68
C ALA A 404 14.47 18.97 12.99
N ALA A 405 14.42 20.27 12.68
CA ALA A 405 13.20 21.07 12.87
C ALA A 405 12.01 20.50 12.08
N GLN A 406 12.23 20.09 10.82
CA GLN A 406 11.19 19.50 9.97
C GLN A 406 10.66 18.17 10.52
N LEU A 407 11.52 17.27 11.00
CA LEU A 407 11.08 16.01 11.62
C LEU A 407 10.32 16.26 12.92
N LEU A 408 10.84 17.12 13.80
CA LEU A 408 10.18 17.45 15.07
C LEU A 408 8.78 18.04 14.84
N GLN A 409 8.63 18.91 13.83
CA GLN A 409 7.32 19.42 13.40
C GLN A 409 6.41 18.28 12.92
N ARG A 410 6.88 17.44 12.00
CA ARG A 410 6.08 16.36 11.39
C ARG A 410 5.52 15.42 12.46
N HIS A 411 6.31 15.11 13.48
CA HIS A 411 5.91 14.27 14.62
C HIS A 411 5.26 15.04 15.77
N ARG A 412 4.94 16.33 15.56
CA ARG A 412 4.25 17.20 16.53
C ARG A 412 4.97 17.25 17.88
N CYS A 413 6.30 17.21 17.87
CA CYS A 413 7.15 17.32 19.06
C CYS A 413 7.22 18.77 19.57
N VAL A 414 6.05 19.36 19.87
CA VAL A 414 5.89 20.79 20.23
C VAL A 414 6.76 21.16 21.43
N GLY A 415 6.86 20.30 22.44
CA GLY A 415 7.71 20.57 23.60
C GLY A 415 9.18 20.79 23.25
N ALA A 416 9.75 19.93 22.40
CA ALA A 416 11.14 20.04 21.98
C ALA A 416 11.40 21.29 21.11
N LEU A 417 10.42 21.66 20.28
CA LEU A 417 10.49 22.88 19.49
C LEU A 417 10.38 24.13 20.37
N LEU A 418 9.56 24.11 21.42
CA LEU A 418 9.49 25.22 22.38
C LEU A 418 10.82 25.41 23.12
N ASP A 419 11.43 24.31 23.58
CA ASP A 419 12.75 24.36 24.24
C ASP A 419 13.81 24.99 23.33
N ALA A 420 13.80 24.66 22.04
CA ALA A 420 14.70 25.28 21.06
C ALA A 420 14.32 26.74 20.75
N ALA A 421 13.03 27.10 20.78
CA ALA A 421 12.58 28.47 20.58
C ALA A 421 12.98 29.41 21.72
N GLU A 422 13.18 28.90 22.95
CA GLU A 422 13.68 29.68 24.09
C GLU A 422 15.18 30.02 24.00
N THR A 423 15.92 29.38 23.10
CA THR A 423 17.35 29.69 22.85
C THR A 423 17.53 30.89 21.94
N ASP A 424 18.78 31.33 21.70
CA ASP A 424 19.10 32.39 20.74
C ASP A 424 19.60 31.82 19.40
N GLY A 425 19.58 32.66 18.36
CA GLY A 425 20.22 32.36 17.08
C GLY A 425 19.40 31.48 16.14
N ASN A 426 20.09 30.71 15.28
CA ASN A 426 19.46 29.97 14.18
C ASN A 426 18.49 28.88 14.67
N SER A 427 18.80 28.23 15.79
CA SER A 427 17.98 27.18 16.41
C SER A 427 16.59 27.70 16.78
N ARG A 428 16.51 28.92 17.34
CA ARG A 428 15.24 29.60 17.61
C ARG A 428 14.45 29.89 16.34
N LEU A 429 15.10 30.42 15.31
CA LEU A 429 14.41 30.75 14.06
C LEU A 429 13.82 29.51 13.38
N LEU A 430 14.58 28.41 13.35
CA LEU A 430 14.12 27.13 12.79
C LEU A 430 12.99 26.53 13.62
N ALA A 431 13.07 26.60 14.95
CA ALA A 431 12.02 26.12 15.84
C ALA A 431 10.72 26.92 15.71
N LEU A 432 10.82 28.26 15.65
CA LEU A 432 9.67 29.14 15.44
C LEU A 432 9.02 28.90 14.08
N ARG A 433 9.81 28.72 13.01
CA ARG A 433 9.29 28.35 11.70
C ARG A 433 8.51 27.03 11.77
N ALA A 434 9.12 25.99 12.35
CA ALA A 434 8.51 24.67 12.50
C ALA A 434 7.19 24.73 13.30
N LEU A 435 7.14 25.47 14.40
CA LEU A 435 5.92 25.70 15.18
C LEU A 435 4.87 26.51 14.40
N GLY A 436 5.32 27.50 13.62
CA GLY A 436 4.46 28.40 12.85
C GLY A 436 3.80 27.73 11.64
N GLU A 437 4.31 26.59 11.19
CA GLU A 437 3.70 25.75 10.15
C GLU A 437 2.69 24.73 10.72
N LEU A 438 2.60 24.56 12.05
CA LEU A 438 1.57 23.73 12.69
C LEU A 438 0.26 24.52 12.88
N PRO A 439 -0.91 23.84 12.93
CA PRO A 439 -2.17 24.50 13.23
C PRO A 439 -2.15 25.20 14.60
N PRO A 440 -2.62 26.46 14.72
CA PRO A 440 -2.54 27.22 15.97
C PRO A 440 -3.22 26.53 17.15
N ALA A 441 -4.39 25.93 16.90
CA ALA A 441 -5.15 25.18 17.90
C ALA A 441 -4.37 23.97 18.44
N LEU A 442 -3.60 23.29 17.58
CA LEU A 442 -2.77 22.16 17.95
C LEU A 442 -1.60 22.61 18.83
N VAL A 443 -0.89 23.67 18.44
CA VAL A 443 0.25 24.19 19.21
C VAL A 443 -0.21 24.64 20.60
N ARG A 444 -1.29 25.43 20.69
CA ARG A 444 -1.85 25.87 21.98
C ARG A 444 -2.27 24.69 22.87
N SER A 445 -2.91 23.68 22.27
CA SER A 445 -3.35 22.49 23.00
C SER A 445 -2.18 21.66 23.54
N LEU A 446 -1.11 21.50 22.77
CA LEU A 446 0.05 20.68 23.16
C LEU A 446 1.06 21.45 24.03
N ALA A 447 1.18 22.76 23.86
CA ALA A 447 2.06 23.62 24.63
C ALA A 447 1.51 23.92 26.03
N GLY A 448 0.20 24.11 26.17
CA GLY A 448 -0.43 24.53 27.42
C GLY A 448 0.21 25.82 27.95
N SER A 449 0.60 25.82 29.23
CA SER A 449 1.25 26.98 29.88
C SER A 449 2.69 27.23 29.44
N ARG A 450 3.29 26.36 28.62
CA ARG A 450 4.67 26.54 28.10
C ARG A 450 4.75 27.51 26.94
N LEU A 451 3.62 27.86 26.32
CA LEU A 451 3.60 28.87 25.27
C LEU A 451 3.69 30.26 25.91
N SER A 452 4.87 30.88 25.87
CA SER A 452 5.05 32.24 26.37
C SER A 452 4.43 33.27 25.41
N PRO A 453 4.01 34.45 25.93
CA PRO A 453 3.52 35.54 25.08
C PRO A 453 4.51 35.90 23.97
N ASP A 454 5.81 35.97 24.28
CA ASP A 454 6.86 36.31 23.31
C ASP A 454 6.96 35.31 22.15
N ILE A 455 6.80 34.00 22.43
CA ILE A 455 6.78 32.97 21.39
C ILE A 455 5.47 33.07 20.61
N GLU A 456 4.33 33.22 21.28
CA GLU A 456 3.04 33.34 20.60
C GLU A 456 2.99 34.56 19.65
N ASP A 457 3.49 35.71 20.09
CA ASP A 457 3.61 36.92 19.27
C ASP A 457 4.51 36.70 18.05
N ALA A 458 5.60 35.93 18.19
CA ALA A 458 6.47 35.56 17.08
C ALA A 458 5.82 34.58 16.10
N LEU A 459 4.87 33.74 16.56
CA LEU A 459 4.14 32.79 15.72
C LEU A 459 2.96 33.42 14.98
N LEU A 460 2.37 34.48 15.54
CA LEU A 460 1.16 35.11 15.04
C LEU A 460 1.22 35.49 13.54
N PRO A 461 2.30 36.10 13.00
CA PRO A 461 2.38 36.41 11.57
C PRO A 461 2.35 35.17 10.68
N MET A 462 2.95 34.06 11.10
CA MET A 462 2.94 32.80 10.35
C MET A 462 1.55 32.17 10.36
N TRP A 463 0.88 32.18 11.51
CA TRP A 463 -0.49 31.69 11.66
C TRP A 463 -1.51 32.50 10.86
N LEU A 464 -1.41 33.83 10.86
CA LEU A 464 -2.23 34.68 9.99
C LEU A 464 -2.01 34.36 8.51
N GLY A 465 -0.78 34.01 8.12
CA GLY A 465 -0.46 33.55 6.77
C GLY A 465 -1.16 32.26 6.35
N GLN A 466 -1.51 31.38 7.30
CA GLN A 466 -2.29 30.16 7.02
C GLN A 466 -3.77 30.47 6.70
N GLU A 467 -4.30 31.57 7.25
CA GLU A 467 -5.66 32.06 6.99
C GLU A 467 -5.75 32.93 5.72
N ASP A 468 -4.60 33.34 5.17
CA ASP A 468 -4.53 34.14 3.96
C ASP A 468 -5.01 33.32 2.75
N TRP A 469 -6.22 33.63 2.28
CA TRP A 469 -6.87 33.00 1.13
C TRP A 469 -6.06 33.10 -0.18
N LEU A 470 -5.05 33.99 -0.25
CA LEU A 470 -4.10 34.09 -1.36
C LEU A 470 -2.88 33.16 -1.21
N ARG A 471 -2.56 32.68 0.00
CA ARG A 471 -1.40 31.83 0.30
C ARG A 471 -1.74 30.38 0.65
N GLN A 472 -3.02 30.03 0.76
CA GLN A 472 -3.46 28.65 0.99
C GLN A 472 -3.08 27.70 -0.16
N ASP A 473 -2.73 26.46 0.20
CA ASP A 473 -2.39 25.38 -0.74
C ASP A 473 -3.49 25.17 -1.79
N GLY A 474 -3.10 25.25 -3.06
CA GLY A 474 -4.00 25.14 -4.22
C GLY A 474 -4.08 26.38 -5.13
N LYS A 475 -3.31 27.44 -4.86
CA LYS A 475 -3.27 28.64 -5.72
C LYS A 475 -1.86 29.00 -6.20
N GLU A 476 -1.37 28.18 -7.11
CA GLU A 476 -0.51 28.64 -8.21
C GLU A 476 -1.20 29.72 -9.08
N GLY A 477 -2.44 30.15 -8.77
CA GLY A 477 -3.27 31.00 -9.63
C GLY A 477 -2.70 32.39 -9.89
N LEU A 478 -2.09 33.06 -8.90
CA LEU A 478 -1.46 34.37 -9.15
C LEU A 478 -0.18 34.23 -9.95
N ASP A 479 0.71 33.30 -9.58
CA ASP A 479 1.95 33.03 -10.31
C ASP A 479 1.68 32.53 -11.74
N ALA A 480 0.67 31.68 -11.93
CA ALA A 480 0.23 31.22 -13.24
C ALA A 480 -0.40 32.33 -14.07
N LEU A 481 -1.15 33.25 -13.45
CA LEU A 481 -1.66 34.46 -14.13
C LEU A 481 -0.52 35.43 -14.47
N ASP A 482 0.54 35.50 -13.67
CA ASP A 482 1.74 36.30 -13.97
C ASP A 482 2.52 35.74 -15.15
N VAL A 483 2.64 34.42 -15.29
CA VAL A 483 3.18 33.78 -16.50
C VAL A 483 2.33 34.10 -17.73
N GLN A 484 1.01 34.23 -17.59
CA GLN A 484 0.10 34.62 -18.68
C GLN A 484 0.17 36.11 -19.07
N LYS A 485 0.85 36.96 -18.28
CA LYS A 485 1.08 38.38 -18.62
C LYS A 485 2.24 38.58 -19.60
N LEU A 486 3.01 37.54 -19.92
CA LEU A 486 4.08 37.60 -20.91
C LEU A 486 3.50 37.76 -22.32
N ARG A 487 3.62 38.97 -22.87
CA ARG A 487 3.38 39.23 -24.29
C ARG A 487 4.72 39.18 -25.02
N PHE A 488 4.85 38.26 -25.97
CA PHE A 488 5.96 38.29 -26.92
C PHE A 488 5.69 39.41 -27.94
N HIS A 489 6.61 40.37 -28.01
CA HIS A 489 6.63 41.42 -29.03
C HIS A 489 7.35 40.96 -30.29
#